data_AF-A0A1F7AV07-F1
#
_entry.id   AF-A0A1F7AV07-F1
#
_cell.length_a   1.000
_cell.length_b   1.000
_cell.length_c   1.000
_cell.angle_alpha   90.00
_cell.angle_beta   90.00
_cell.angle_gamma   90.00
#
_symmetry.space_group_name_H-M   'P 1'
#
loop_
_entity.id
_entity.type
_entity.pdbx_description
1 polymer ?
#
loop_
_entity_poly.entity_id
_entity_poly.type
_entity_poly.pdbx_seq_one_letter_code
_entity_poly.pdbx_strand_id
1 'polypeptide(L)'
;MLKKNVLKIIASLIAVPVFGMILLNVAFLLDALYQSVVRTCVGFFIPLGPDMKIYWFPPLMHISYLVIILVITFFVFRSKLAAIYKAIFMIVPLAAIFVTMGMFLYQWPYAVYSVGGMVFTGVIYMLYKTKKPWIYFYSAAFIGAIMLMVQLLGVEI
;
A
#
# COMPACT_ATOMS: atom_id res chain seq x y z
N MET A 1 11.32 14.13 34.18
CA MET A 1 12.27 13.54 33.21
C MET A 1 11.69 12.26 32.63
N LEU A 2 11.05 12.31 31.47
CA LEU A 2 10.65 11.08 30.76
C LEU A 2 11.92 10.29 30.41
N LYS A 3 11.98 9.00 30.77
CA LYS A 3 13.09 8.12 30.36
C LYS A 3 13.27 8.21 28.85
N LYS A 4 14.51 8.40 28.38
CA LYS A 4 14.90 8.50 26.95
C LYS A 4 14.25 7.44 26.04
N ASN A 5 13.99 6.25 26.60
CA ASN A 5 13.32 5.14 25.89
C ASN A 5 11.84 5.43 25.60
N VAL A 6 11.11 6.06 26.53
CA VAL A 6 9.69 6.42 26.35
C VAL A 6 9.56 7.47 25.26
N LEU A 7 10.43 8.48 25.26
CA LEU A 7 10.45 9.52 24.21
C LEU A 7 10.66 8.92 22.81
N LYS A 8 11.56 7.93 22.69
CA LYS A 8 11.83 7.24 21.41
C LYS A 8 10.62 6.44 20.92
N ILE A 9 9.88 5.80 21.82
CA ILE A 9 8.66 5.06 21.48
C ILE A 9 7.58 6.03 21.00
N ILE A 10 7.32 7.11 21.75
CA ILE A 10 6.34 8.13 21.39
C ILE A 10 6.68 8.76 20.04
N ALA A 11 7.95 9.14 19.83
CA ALA A 11 8.40 9.69 18.55
C ALA A 11 8.16 8.71 17.39
N SER A 12 8.39 7.41 17.61
CA SER A 12 8.14 6.38 16.59
C SER A 12 6.65 6.20 16.30
N LEU A 13 5.79 6.25 17.32
CA LEU A 13 4.34 6.17 17.20
C LEU A 13 3.75 7.33 16.40
N ILE A 14 4.37 8.52 16.44
CA ILE A 14 3.93 9.68 15.65
C ILE A 14 4.57 9.67 14.26
N ALA A 15 5.86 9.36 14.17
CA ALA A 15 6.59 9.40 12.92
C ALA A 15 6.05 8.39 11.89
N VAL A 16 5.72 7.17 12.33
CA VAL A 16 5.23 6.12 11.42
C VAL A 16 3.94 6.53 10.70
N PRO A 17 2.87 6.98 11.38
CA PRO A 17 1.66 7.49 10.74
C PRO A 17 1.92 8.69 9.85
N VAL A 18 2.62 9.71 10.36
CA VAL A 18 2.79 10.99 9.65
C VAL A 18 3.60 10.79 8.37
N PHE A 19 4.79 10.23 8.48
CA PHE A 19 5.64 10.01 7.30
C PHE A 19 5.08 8.90 6.41
N GLY A 20 4.42 7.90 6.99
CA GLY A 20 3.76 6.84 6.24
C GLY A 20 2.65 7.36 5.34
N MET A 21 1.80 8.25 5.86
CA MET A 21 0.72 8.87 5.10
C MET A 21 1.25 9.84 4.04
N ILE A 22 2.29 10.61 4.34
CA ILE A 22 2.97 11.46 3.34
C ILE A 22 3.48 10.58 2.19
N LEU A 23 4.18 9.50 2.53
CA LEU A 23 4.73 8.59 1.52
C LEU A 23 3.64 7.87 0.73
N LEU A 24 2.53 7.52 1.37
CA LEU A 24 1.36 6.94 0.70
C LEU A 24 0.75 7.90 -0.33
N ASN A 25 0.57 9.18 0.04
CA ASN A 25 0.08 10.19 -0.89
C ASN A 25 1.03 10.39 -2.08
N VAL A 26 2.35 10.40 -1.83
CA VAL A 26 3.34 10.45 -2.90
C VAL A 26 3.24 9.21 -3.79
N ALA A 27 3.03 8.03 -3.22
CA ALA A 27 2.85 6.79 -3.99
C ALA A 27 1.58 6.82 -4.86
N PHE A 28 0.47 7.38 -4.38
CA PHE A 28 -0.73 7.56 -5.21
C PHE A 28 -0.54 8.61 -6.30
N LEU A 29 0.16 9.70 -6.02
CA LEU A 29 0.52 10.69 -7.03
C LEU A 29 1.39 10.06 -8.14
N LEU A 30 2.34 9.20 -7.77
CA LEU A 30 3.17 8.46 -8.71
C LEU A 30 2.37 7.42 -9.50
N ASP A 31 1.36 6.78 -8.89
CA ASP A 31 0.44 5.87 -9.59
C ASP A 31 -0.35 6.64 -10.67
N ALA A 32 -0.94 7.77 -10.30
CA ALA A 32 -1.69 8.61 -11.23
C ALA A 32 -0.81 9.12 -12.39
N LEU A 33 0.44 9.51 -12.10
CA LEU A 33 1.42 9.89 -13.11
C LEU A 33 1.74 8.70 -14.02
N TYR A 34 2.04 7.53 -13.44
CA TYR A 34 2.35 6.32 -14.19
C TYR A 34 1.21 5.93 -15.13
N GLN A 35 -0.02 5.89 -14.64
CA GLN A 35 -1.20 5.60 -15.45
C GLN A 35 -1.40 6.62 -16.57
N SER A 36 -1.16 7.90 -16.31
CA SER A 36 -1.25 8.96 -17.33
C SER A 36 -0.23 8.76 -18.45
N VAL A 37 1.01 8.41 -18.09
CA VAL A 37 2.07 8.12 -19.07
C VAL A 37 1.73 6.87 -19.87
N VAL A 38 1.31 5.78 -19.21
CA VAL A 38 0.94 4.52 -19.90
C VAL A 38 -0.22 4.74 -20.86
N ARG A 39 -1.28 5.44 -20.46
CA ARG A 39 -2.41 5.78 -21.35
C ARG A 39 -1.97 6.61 -22.55
N THR A 40 -1.09 7.59 -22.33
CA THR A 40 -0.56 8.44 -23.41
C THR A 40 0.29 7.62 -24.37
N CYS A 41 1.21 6.79 -23.87
CA CYS A 41 2.03 5.91 -24.69
C CYS A 41 1.19 4.92 -25.50
N VAL A 42 0.21 4.27 -24.89
CA VAL A 42 -0.66 3.33 -25.61
C VAL A 42 -1.52 4.05 -26.64
N GLY A 43 -2.02 5.25 -26.33
CA GLY A 43 -2.78 6.09 -27.26
C GLY A 43 -1.99 6.52 -28.49
N PHE A 44 -0.66 6.59 -28.42
CA PHE A 44 0.19 6.81 -29.60
C PHE A 44 0.24 5.60 -30.55
N PHE A 45 0.17 4.38 -30.03
CA PHE A 45 0.28 3.15 -30.83
C PHE A 45 -1.06 2.56 -31.25
N ILE A 46 -2.10 2.76 -30.43
CA ILE A 46 -3.44 2.24 -30.66
C ILE A 46 -4.39 3.45 -30.59
N PRO A 47 -5.03 3.85 -31.70
CA PRO A 47 -6.08 4.85 -31.64
C PRO A 47 -7.24 4.26 -30.86
N LEU A 48 -7.28 4.56 -29.56
CA LEU A 48 -8.40 4.24 -28.68
C LEU A 48 -9.59 5.10 -29.12
N GLY A 49 -10.31 4.62 -30.13
CA GLY A 49 -11.57 5.22 -30.54
C GLY A 49 -12.57 5.22 -29.37
N PRO A 50 -13.56 6.12 -29.37
CA PRO A 50 -14.54 6.26 -28.29
C PRO A 50 -15.29 4.96 -27.94
N ASP A 51 -15.34 4.00 -28.86
CA ASP A 51 -16.07 2.74 -28.73
C ASP A 51 -15.19 1.52 -28.33
N MET A 52 -13.86 1.64 -28.34
CA MET A 52 -12.98 0.54 -27.90
C MET A 52 -12.77 0.57 -26.38
N LYS A 53 -13.65 -0.11 -25.65
CA LYS A 53 -13.45 -0.40 -24.22
C LYS A 53 -12.61 -1.66 -24.06
N ILE A 54 -11.29 -1.52 -23.92
CA ILE A 54 -10.43 -2.62 -23.52
C ILE A 54 -10.62 -2.86 -22.02
N TYR A 55 -11.57 -3.74 -21.66
CA TYR A 55 -11.94 -4.03 -20.27
C TYR A 55 -10.76 -4.47 -19.39
N TRP A 56 -9.75 -5.12 -19.97
CA TRP A 56 -8.57 -5.61 -19.25
C TRP A 56 -7.49 -4.54 -19.02
N PHE A 57 -7.57 -3.39 -19.69
CA PHE A 57 -6.51 -2.39 -19.66
C PHE A 57 -6.40 -1.65 -18.31
N PRO A 58 -7.49 -1.16 -17.69
CA PRO A 58 -7.41 -0.54 -16.36
C PRO A 58 -6.89 -1.49 -15.27
N PRO A 59 -7.41 -2.73 -15.12
CA PRO A 59 -6.85 -3.71 -14.17
C PRO A 59 -5.35 -3.97 -14.35
N LEU A 60 -4.90 -4.09 -15.61
CA LEU A 60 -3.52 -4.38 -15.93
C LEU A 60 -2.57 -3.24 -15.54
N MET A 61 -2.99 -1.98 -15.67
CA MET A 61 -2.20 -0.82 -15.22
C MET A 61 -2.00 -0.79 -13.70
N HIS A 62 -3.03 -1.12 -12.93
CA HIS A 62 -2.89 -1.18 -11.47
C HIS A 62 -1.99 -2.35 -11.03
N ILE A 63 -2.12 -3.52 -11.68
CA ILE A 63 -1.25 -4.66 -11.40
C ILE A 63 0.21 -4.34 -11.75
N SER A 64 0.47 -3.70 -12.90
CA SER A 64 1.84 -3.36 -13.30
C SER A 64 2.47 -2.35 -12.33
N TYR A 65 1.71 -1.36 -11.85
CA TYR A 65 2.18 -0.44 -10.83
C TYR A 65 2.42 -1.13 -9.48
N LEU A 66 1.53 -2.06 -9.08
CA LEU A 66 1.72 -2.87 -7.88
C LEU A 66 3.02 -3.67 -7.94
N VAL A 67 3.34 -4.26 -9.10
CA VAL A 67 4.61 -4.97 -9.31
C VAL A 67 5.80 -4.04 -9.12
N ILE A 68 5.74 -2.81 -9.66
CA ILE A 68 6.79 -1.80 -9.46
C ILE A 68 6.97 -1.49 -7.96
N ILE A 69 5.88 -1.26 -7.22
CA ILE A 69 5.93 -1.02 -5.77
C ILE A 69 6.55 -2.20 -5.03
N LEU A 70 6.17 -3.44 -5.37
CA LEU A 70 6.71 -4.64 -4.74
C LEU A 70 8.21 -4.82 -5.00
N VAL A 71 8.67 -4.50 -6.22
CA VAL A 71 10.10 -4.51 -6.59
C VAL A 71 10.86 -3.47 -5.77
N ILE A 72 10.37 -2.22 -5.68
CA ILE A 72 10.99 -1.18 -4.87
C ILE A 72 11.02 -1.60 -3.39
N THR A 73 9.91 -2.16 -2.89
CA THR A 73 9.81 -2.69 -1.53
C THR A 73 10.87 -3.73 -1.25
N PHE A 74 11.08 -4.68 -2.17
CA PHE A 74 12.09 -5.70 -2.03
C PHE A 74 13.49 -5.10 -1.85
N PHE A 75 13.87 -4.09 -2.65
CA PHE A 75 15.15 -3.40 -2.50
C PHE A 75 15.25 -2.62 -1.18
N VAL A 76 14.19 -1.91 -0.78
CA VAL A 76 14.15 -1.17 0.48
C VAL A 76 14.32 -2.11 1.68
N PHE A 77 13.66 -3.26 1.68
CA PHE A 77 13.78 -4.23 2.77
C PHE A 77 15.16 -4.90 2.83
N ARG A 78 15.82 -5.08 1.68
CA ARG A 78 17.20 -5.60 1.60
C ARG A 78 18.28 -4.57 2.01
N SER A 79 17.97 -3.28 1.95
CA SER A 79 18.92 -2.21 2.30
C SER A 79 19.34 -2.22 3.78
N LYS A 80 20.39 -1.44 4.13
CA LYS A 80 20.83 -1.24 5.52
C LYS A 80 20.06 -0.14 6.28
N LEU A 81 18.91 0.29 5.75
CA LEU A 81 18.08 1.32 6.39
C LEU A 81 17.63 0.90 7.80
N ALA A 82 17.53 1.88 8.70
CA ALA A 82 17.04 1.65 10.05
C ALA A 82 15.60 1.14 10.04
N ALA A 83 15.22 0.38 11.08
CA ALA A 83 13.93 -0.27 11.17
C ALA A 83 12.73 0.71 11.04
N ILE A 84 12.87 1.94 11.53
CA ILE A 84 11.82 2.96 11.44
C ILE A 84 11.50 3.35 10.00
N TYR A 85 12.51 3.54 9.15
CA TYR A 85 12.30 3.93 7.74
C TYR A 85 11.64 2.80 6.96
N LYS A 86 12.06 1.55 7.20
CA LYS A 86 11.44 0.38 6.58
C LYS A 86 9.99 0.18 7.05
N ALA A 87 9.70 0.50 8.31
CA ALA A 87 8.35 0.43 8.86
C ALA A 87 7.43 1.49 8.25
N ILE A 88 7.91 2.74 8.13
CA ILE A 88 7.24 3.81 7.35
C ILE A 88 7.00 3.36 5.92
N PHE A 89 8.02 2.81 5.26
CA PHE A 89 7.92 2.37 3.88
C PHE A 89 6.92 1.23 3.70
N MET A 90 6.77 0.34 4.69
CA MET A 90 5.85 -0.81 4.63
C MET A 90 4.37 -0.41 4.49
N ILE A 91 4.01 0.81 4.88
CA ILE A 91 2.65 1.33 4.73
C ILE A 91 2.26 1.37 3.25
N VAL A 92 3.17 1.75 2.37
CA VAL A 92 2.92 1.89 0.92
C VAL A 92 2.56 0.57 0.23
N PRO A 93 3.38 -0.50 0.26
CA PRO A 93 3.04 -1.75 -0.41
C PRO A 93 1.80 -2.42 0.19
N LEU A 94 1.59 -2.33 1.52
CA LEU A 94 0.38 -2.87 2.12
C LEU A 94 -0.86 -2.11 1.66
N ALA A 95 -0.82 -0.77 1.67
CA ALA A 95 -1.90 0.04 1.14
C ALA A 95 -2.17 -0.27 -0.33
N ALA A 96 -1.13 -0.33 -1.18
CA ALA A 96 -1.28 -0.64 -2.59
C ALA A 96 -1.92 -2.01 -2.81
N ILE A 97 -1.55 -3.03 -2.02
CA ILE A 97 -2.20 -4.35 -2.06
C ILE A 97 -3.67 -4.25 -1.67
N PHE A 98 -4.00 -3.58 -0.55
CA PHE A 98 -5.39 -3.44 -0.09
C PHE A 98 -6.28 -2.64 -1.04
N VAL A 99 -5.77 -1.53 -1.58
CA VAL A 99 -6.47 -0.70 -2.56
C VAL A 99 -6.70 -1.49 -3.85
N THR A 100 -5.68 -2.19 -4.33
CA THR A 100 -5.81 -3.07 -5.51
C THR A 100 -6.87 -4.14 -5.25
N MET A 101 -6.82 -4.84 -4.13
CA MET A 101 -7.86 -5.82 -3.79
C MET A 101 -9.25 -5.18 -3.70
N GLY A 102 -9.37 -3.99 -3.12
CA GLY A 102 -10.60 -3.22 -3.05
C GLY A 102 -11.19 -2.92 -4.43
N MET A 103 -10.35 -2.48 -5.39
CA MET A 103 -10.79 -2.22 -6.77
C MET A 103 -11.25 -3.50 -7.49
N PHE A 104 -10.49 -4.60 -7.36
CA PHE A 104 -10.80 -5.85 -8.06
C PHE A 104 -12.01 -6.58 -7.47
N LEU A 105 -12.20 -6.51 -6.16
CA LEU A 105 -13.28 -7.17 -5.43
C LEU A 105 -14.41 -6.19 -5.06
N TYR A 106 -14.45 -5.01 -5.67
CA TYR A 106 -15.42 -3.95 -5.35
C TYR A 106 -16.87 -4.42 -5.42
N GLN A 107 -17.19 -5.30 -6.37
CA GLN A 107 -18.53 -5.85 -6.53
C GLN A 107 -18.91 -6.80 -5.38
N TRP A 108 -17.93 -7.40 -4.70
CA TRP A 108 -18.12 -8.45 -3.70
C TRP A 108 -17.50 -8.02 -2.36
N PRO A 109 -18.15 -7.13 -1.59
CA PRO A 109 -17.57 -6.55 -0.37
C PRO A 109 -17.17 -7.61 0.67
N TYR A 110 -17.93 -8.70 0.80
CA TYR A 110 -17.58 -9.82 1.69
C TYR A 110 -16.27 -10.52 1.28
N ALA A 111 -15.97 -10.58 -0.02
CA ALA A 111 -14.71 -11.11 -0.53
C ALA A 111 -13.54 -10.19 -0.16
N VAL A 112 -13.73 -8.86 -0.22
CA VAL A 112 -12.72 -7.89 0.21
C VAL A 112 -12.34 -8.11 1.68
N TYR A 113 -13.32 -8.25 2.58
CA TYR A 113 -13.04 -8.46 4.01
C TYR A 113 -12.36 -9.79 4.30
N SER A 114 -12.81 -10.87 3.66
CA SER A 114 -12.23 -12.20 3.88
C SER A 114 -10.81 -12.32 3.33
N VAL A 115 -10.59 -11.92 2.07
CA VAL A 115 -9.27 -11.96 1.43
C VAL A 115 -8.33 -10.94 2.08
N GLY A 116 -8.80 -9.71 2.32
CA GLY A 116 -8.04 -8.67 3.01
C GLY A 116 -7.64 -9.09 4.43
N GLY A 117 -8.56 -9.69 5.18
CA GLY A 117 -8.28 -10.28 6.50
C GLY A 117 -7.22 -11.38 6.42
N MET A 118 -7.35 -12.31 5.46
CA MET A 118 -6.37 -13.38 5.25
C MET A 118 -4.98 -12.83 4.92
N VAL A 119 -4.89 -11.84 4.03
CA VAL A 119 -3.63 -11.16 3.68
C VAL A 119 -3.04 -10.45 4.90
N PHE A 120 -3.86 -9.72 5.65
CA PHE A 120 -3.42 -9.03 6.86
C PHE A 120 -2.87 -10.00 7.91
N THR A 121 -3.61 -11.07 8.22
CA THR A 121 -3.15 -12.12 9.14
C THR A 121 -1.88 -12.79 8.64
N GLY A 122 -1.77 -13.04 7.33
CA GLY A 122 -0.56 -13.58 6.70
C GLY A 122 0.66 -12.65 6.88
N VAL A 123 0.49 -11.34 6.71
CA VAL A 123 1.53 -10.34 6.95
C VAL A 123 1.96 -10.33 8.42
N ILE A 124 1.02 -10.30 9.36
CA ILE A 124 1.31 -10.34 10.80
C ILE A 124 2.05 -11.63 11.16
N TYR A 125 1.60 -12.77 10.66
CA TYR A 125 2.24 -14.06 10.87
C TYR A 125 3.67 -14.09 10.31
N MET A 126 3.89 -13.55 9.11
CA MET A 126 5.22 -13.44 8.50
C MET A 126 6.16 -12.57 9.35
N LEU A 127 5.68 -11.42 9.84
CA LEU A 127 6.45 -10.52 10.72
C LEU A 127 6.81 -11.21 12.04
N TYR A 128 5.89 -12.02 12.59
CA TYR A 128 6.11 -12.82 13.79
C TYR A 128 7.18 -13.89 13.57
N LYS A 129 7.05 -14.69 12.50
CA LYS A 129 8.01 -15.74 12.15
C LYS A 129 9.42 -15.18 11.91
N THR A 130 9.52 -14.00 11.31
CA THR A 130 10.80 -13.34 11.02
C THR A 130 11.34 -12.48 12.17
N LYS A 131 10.69 -12.52 13.34
CA LYS A 131 11.07 -11.79 14.57
C LYS A 131 11.38 -10.30 14.32
N LYS A 132 10.59 -9.65 13.45
CA LYS A 132 10.77 -8.22 13.16
C LYS A 132 10.47 -7.38 14.41
N PRO A 133 11.08 -6.18 14.54
CA PRO A 133 10.79 -5.32 15.69
C PRO A 133 9.33 -4.86 15.66
N TRP A 134 8.80 -4.55 16.85
CA TRP A 134 7.38 -4.21 17.07
C TRP A 134 6.84 -3.10 16.16
N ILE A 135 7.70 -2.17 15.72
CA ILE A 135 7.33 -1.04 14.86
C ILE A 135 6.75 -1.46 13.50
N TYR A 136 7.15 -2.63 12.99
CA TYR A 136 6.56 -3.18 11.76
C TYR A 136 5.11 -3.63 12.01
N PHE A 137 4.85 -4.31 13.13
CA PHE A 137 3.49 -4.71 13.51
C PHE A 137 2.60 -3.49 13.70
N TYR A 138 3.14 -2.44 14.34
CA TYR A 138 2.43 -1.17 14.49
C TYR A 138 2.07 -0.56 13.12
N SER A 139 3.02 -0.53 12.18
CA SER A 139 2.78 0.02 10.83
C SER A 139 1.74 -0.80 10.06
N ALA A 140 1.82 -2.14 10.13
CA ALA A 140 0.82 -3.02 9.53
C ALA A 140 -0.57 -2.79 10.14
N ALA A 141 -0.68 -2.82 11.46
CA ALA A 141 -1.94 -2.62 12.16
C ALA A 141 -2.54 -1.24 11.87
N PHE A 142 -1.72 -0.19 11.83
CA PHE A 142 -2.14 1.16 11.49
C PHE A 142 -2.75 1.23 10.09
N ILE A 143 -2.04 0.74 9.06
CA ILE A 143 -2.58 0.79 7.69
C ILE A 143 -3.76 -0.15 7.50
N GLY A 144 -3.75 -1.32 8.14
CA GLY A 144 -4.89 -2.24 8.14
C GLY A 144 -6.14 -1.61 8.74
N ALA A 145 -6.00 -0.89 9.87
CA ALA A 145 -7.10 -0.16 10.48
C ALA A 145 -7.60 0.99 9.59
N ILE A 146 -6.71 1.76 8.97
CA ILE A 146 -7.09 2.81 8.02
C ILE A 146 -7.86 2.22 6.84
N MET A 147 -7.35 1.16 6.22
CA MET A 147 -8.00 0.55 5.06
C MET A 147 -9.36 -0.03 5.40
N LEU A 148 -9.49 -0.64 6.58
CA LEU A 148 -10.77 -1.12 7.09
C LEU A 148 -11.73 0.05 7.34
N MET A 149 -11.27 1.17 7.91
CA MET A 149 -12.10 2.37 8.09
C MET A 149 -12.54 2.97 6.75
N VAL A 150 -11.65 3.09 5.78
CA VAL A 150 -11.96 3.60 4.43
C VAL A 150 -13.05 2.76 3.78
N GLN A 151 -12.94 1.43 3.86
CA GLN A 151 -13.95 0.50 3.35
C GLN A 151 -15.29 0.61 4.07
N LEU A 152 -15.29 0.70 5.40
CA LEU A 152 -16.52 0.82 6.19
C LEU A 152 -17.25 2.16 5.97
N LEU A 153 -16.50 3.24 5.72
CA LEU A 153 -17.04 4.56 5.45
C LEU A 153 -17.50 4.74 4.00
N GLY A 154 -17.24 3.75 3.13
CA GLY A 154 -17.58 3.83 1.71
C GLY A 154 -16.86 4.96 0.99
N VAL A 155 -15.68 5.35 1.49
CA VAL A 155 -14.86 6.35 0.79
C VAL A 155 -14.37 5.71 -0.49
N GLU A 156 -14.86 6.23 -1.62
CA GLU A 156 -14.40 5.81 -2.95
C GLU A 156 -12.91 6.11 -3.07
N ILE A 157 -12.13 5.09 -3.46
CA ILE A 157 -10.68 5.16 -3.69
C ILE A 157 -10.42 5.28 -5.18
#